data_AF-A0A8X7C9S0-F1
#
_entry.id   AF-A0A8X7C9S0-F1
#
_cell.length_a   1.000
_cell.length_b   1.000
_cell.length_c   1.000
_cell.angle_alpha   90.00
_cell.angle_beta   90.00
_cell.angle_gamma   90.00
#
_symmetry.space_group_name_H-M   'P 1'
#
loop_
_entity.id
_entity.type
_entity.pdbx_description
1 polymer ?
#
loop_
_entity_poly.entity_id
_entity_poly.type
_entity_poly.pdbx_seq_one_letter_code
_entity_poly.pdbx_strand_id
1 'polypeptide(L)'
;MRRNSSILIFSLIFICSIYNICHCDTFTIGYLTGSERRPGNMDYHRPGLSISGAISLAVDEINHQHPLVDGHLLNFTVAETYGDEEESILQVALLWTEEVAGYIGPQETCVHEAKMASGFNLPMISYVSKNFFSIRYFNVPSI
;
A
#
# COMPACT_ATOMS: atom_id res chain seq x y z
N MET A 1 41.33 34.52 18.35
CA MET A 1 41.03 33.06 18.32
C MET A 1 39.53 32.79 18.09
N ARG A 2 38.90 33.42 17.08
CA ARG A 2 37.44 33.42 16.84
C ARG A 2 37.03 32.94 15.44
N ARG A 3 38.00 32.48 14.63
CA ARG A 3 37.83 32.17 13.19
C ARG A 3 37.41 30.71 12.94
N ASN A 4 37.55 29.82 13.92
CA ASN A 4 37.29 28.38 13.76
C ASN A 4 35.82 28.01 14.02
N SER A 5 35.09 28.78 14.81
CA SER A 5 33.69 28.52 15.14
C SER A 5 32.75 28.68 13.94
N SER A 6 33.01 29.64 13.05
CA SER A 6 32.19 29.82 11.85
C SER A 6 32.37 28.69 10.84
N ILE A 7 33.58 28.13 10.72
CA ILE A 7 33.89 27.01 9.81
C ILE A 7 33.23 25.72 10.30
N LEU A 8 33.21 25.50 11.63
CA LEU A 8 32.51 24.36 12.24
C LEU A 8 31.00 24.42 11.99
N ILE A 9 30.39 25.61 12.07
CA ILE A 9 28.96 25.79 11.79
C ILE A 9 28.64 25.50 10.32
N PHE A 10 29.42 26.02 9.37
CA PHE A 10 29.22 25.71 7.95
C PHE A 10 29.44 24.23 7.64
N SER A 11 30.43 23.59 8.28
CA SER A 11 30.63 22.13 8.20
C SER A 11 29.43 21.36 8.75
N LEU A 12 28.86 21.76 9.88
CA LEU A 12 27.68 21.10 10.46
C LEU A 12 26.44 21.27 9.59
N ILE A 13 26.22 22.46 9.02
CA ILE A 13 25.10 22.74 8.11
C ILE A 13 25.26 21.93 6.82
N PHE A 14 26.48 21.87 6.27
CA PHE A 14 26.76 21.09 5.07
C PHE A 14 26.52 19.59 5.35
N ILE A 15 27.05 19.05 6.44
CA ILE A 15 26.84 17.67 6.89
C ILE A 15 25.35 17.35 7.11
N CYS A 16 24.60 18.24 7.77
CA CYS A 16 23.17 18.06 7.98
C CYS A 16 22.38 18.12 6.66
N SER A 17 22.80 18.97 5.72
CA SER A 17 22.22 19.02 4.37
C SER A 17 22.46 17.73 3.58
N ILE A 18 23.59 17.04 3.76
CA ILE A 18 23.84 15.73 3.11
C ILE A 18 23.01 14.61 3.76
N TYR A 19 22.78 14.67 5.08
CA TYR A 19 21.95 13.67 5.78
C TYR A 19 20.47 13.74 5.41
N ASN A 20 19.95 14.93 5.06
CA ASN A 20 18.56 15.07 4.59
C ASN A 20 18.32 14.47 3.18
N ILE A 21 19.37 14.06 2.45
CA ILE A 21 19.26 13.54 1.08
C ILE A 21 19.10 12.00 1.06
N CYS A 22 19.24 11.30 2.19
CA CYS A 22 19.14 9.84 2.28
C CYS A 22 18.07 9.42 3.29
N HIS A 23 16.81 9.63 2.95
CA HIS A 23 15.67 9.16 3.75
C HIS A 23 15.11 7.89 3.11
N CYS A 24 15.61 6.73 3.53
CA CYS A 24 15.13 5.42 3.08
C CYS A 24 14.03 4.95 4.04
N ASP A 25 12.78 5.10 3.60
CA ASP A 25 11.59 4.56 4.29
C ASP A 25 11.09 3.27 3.66
N THR A 26 10.37 2.48 4.45
CA THR A 26 9.56 1.35 3.98
C THR A 26 8.09 1.75 3.93
N PHE A 27 7.51 1.79 2.73
CA PHE A 27 6.08 1.98 2.56
C PHE A 27 5.36 0.64 2.63
N THR A 28 4.39 0.51 3.52
CA THR A 28 3.57 -0.71 3.62
C THR A 28 2.22 -0.49 2.94
N ILE A 29 1.87 -1.34 1.98
CA ILE A 29 0.55 -1.36 1.33
C ILE A 29 -0.33 -2.47 1.89
N GLY A 30 -1.64 -2.24 1.96
CA GLY A 30 -2.62 -3.26 2.34
C GLY A 30 -3.03 -4.10 1.13
N TYR A 31 -2.95 -5.41 1.23
CA TYR A 31 -3.35 -6.34 0.17
C TYR A 31 -4.63 -7.08 0.57
N LEU A 32 -5.75 -6.67 -0.01
CA LEU A 32 -7.06 -7.30 0.19
C LEU A 32 -7.21 -8.48 -0.75
N THR A 33 -7.36 -9.68 -0.20
CA THR A 33 -7.42 -10.93 -0.97
C THR A 33 -8.52 -11.86 -0.51
N GLY A 34 -8.97 -12.70 -1.43
CA GLY A 34 -9.92 -13.79 -1.19
C GLY A 34 -9.22 -15.13 -1.35
N SER A 35 -8.29 -15.44 -0.45
CA SER A 35 -7.39 -16.59 -0.57
C SER A 35 -7.77 -17.77 0.33
N GLU A 36 -8.58 -17.50 1.35
CA GLU A 36 -9.05 -18.50 2.31
C GLU A 36 -10.56 -18.76 2.19
N ARG A 37 -11.03 -19.77 2.92
CA ARG A 37 -12.46 -20.11 3.02
C ARG A 37 -12.94 -19.84 4.42
N ARG A 38 -14.15 -19.27 4.54
CA ARG A 38 -14.87 -19.34 5.82
C ARG A 38 -15.17 -20.81 6.16
N PRO A 39 -15.14 -21.19 7.46
CA PRO A 39 -15.56 -22.51 7.90
C PRO A 39 -16.93 -22.88 7.34
N GLY A 40 -17.04 -24.00 6.63
CA GLY A 40 -18.28 -24.46 6.00
C GLY A 40 -18.51 -24.02 4.56
N ASN A 41 -17.72 -23.07 4.02
CA ASN A 41 -17.82 -22.66 2.62
C ASN A 41 -16.81 -23.41 1.75
N MET A 42 -17.18 -24.59 1.26
CA MET A 42 -16.31 -25.44 0.43
C MET A 42 -16.27 -25.01 -1.05
N ASP A 43 -17.28 -24.27 -1.50
CA ASP A 43 -17.47 -23.94 -2.92
C ASP A 43 -16.69 -22.71 -3.36
N TYR A 44 -16.19 -21.89 -2.43
CA TYR A 44 -15.40 -20.72 -2.77
C TYR A 44 -14.09 -21.09 -3.46
N HIS A 45 -13.84 -20.53 -4.64
CA HIS A 45 -12.74 -20.95 -5.53
C HIS A 45 -11.35 -20.46 -5.08
N ARG A 46 -11.26 -19.59 -4.06
CA ARG A 46 -10.02 -19.00 -3.52
C ARG A 46 -9.12 -18.40 -4.62
N PRO A 47 -9.65 -17.48 -5.42
CA PRO A 47 -8.90 -16.93 -6.55
C PRO A 47 -7.69 -16.10 -6.09
N GLY A 48 -7.57 -15.77 -4.79
CA GLY A 48 -6.39 -15.14 -4.20
C GLY A 48 -5.12 -16.02 -4.19
N LEU A 49 -5.22 -17.35 -4.32
CA LEU A 49 -4.06 -18.24 -4.20
C LEU A 49 -2.95 -17.98 -5.24
N SER A 50 -3.31 -17.74 -6.50
CA SER A 50 -2.33 -17.41 -7.54
C SER A 50 -1.83 -15.97 -7.43
N ILE A 51 -2.66 -15.08 -6.90
CA ILE A 51 -2.39 -13.63 -6.86
C ILE A 51 -1.49 -13.27 -5.69
N SER A 52 -1.61 -13.97 -4.55
CA SER A 52 -0.72 -13.82 -3.41
C SER A 52 0.74 -14.16 -3.73
N GLY A 53 0.96 -15.12 -4.66
CA GLY A 53 2.31 -15.38 -5.18
C GLY A 53 2.82 -14.25 -6.08
N ALA A 54 1.96 -13.71 -6.95
CA ALA A 54 2.33 -12.63 -7.85
C ALA A 54 2.68 -11.32 -7.11
N ILE A 55 1.94 -10.96 -6.05
CA ILE A 55 2.24 -9.74 -5.29
C ILE A 55 3.54 -9.87 -4.50
N SER A 56 3.81 -11.05 -3.95
CA SER A 56 5.09 -11.33 -3.27
C SER A 56 6.26 -11.16 -4.23
N LEU A 57 6.15 -11.68 -5.46
CA LEU A 57 7.16 -11.51 -6.50
C LEU A 57 7.30 -10.04 -6.91
N ALA A 58 6.19 -9.32 -7.11
CA ALA A 58 6.23 -7.92 -7.51
C ALA A 58 6.93 -7.03 -6.47
N VAL A 59 6.67 -7.25 -5.18
CA VAL A 59 7.33 -6.51 -4.08
C VAL A 59 8.82 -6.84 -4.04
N ASP A 60 9.19 -8.12 -4.22
CA ASP A 60 10.59 -8.53 -4.30
C ASP A 60 11.33 -7.89 -5.49
N GLU A 61 10.72 -7.87 -6.67
CA GLU A 61 11.28 -7.25 -7.87
C GLU A 61 11.41 -5.74 -7.73
N ILE A 62 10.43 -5.06 -7.13
CA ILE A 62 10.54 -3.62 -6.85
C ILE A 62 11.73 -3.36 -5.92
N ASN A 63 11.87 -4.12 -4.84
CA ASN A 63 12.95 -3.86 -3.89
C ASN A 63 14.36 -4.18 -4.43
N HIS A 64 14.50 -5.14 -5.36
CA HIS A 64 15.80 -5.63 -5.81
C HIS A 64 16.19 -5.25 -7.25
N GLN A 65 15.22 -5.12 -8.15
CA GLN A 65 15.45 -4.92 -9.59
C GLN A 65 14.97 -3.55 -10.07
N HIS A 66 13.89 -3.04 -9.49
CA HIS A 66 13.24 -1.79 -9.88
C HIS A 66 12.97 -0.90 -8.66
N PRO A 67 14.03 -0.47 -7.94
CA PRO A 67 13.90 0.23 -6.67
C PRO A 67 13.09 1.51 -6.83
N LEU A 68 12.32 1.82 -5.78
CA LEU A 68 11.65 3.10 -5.67
C LEU A 68 12.69 4.22 -5.64
N VAL A 69 12.23 5.42 -6.00
CA VAL A 69 13.04 6.65 -5.94
C VAL A 69 13.61 6.81 -4.54
N ASP A 70 14.80 7.39 -4.42
CA ASP A 70 15.50 7.66 -3.15
C ASP A 70 15.79 6.42 -2.28
N GLY A 71 15.70 5.22 -2.86
CA GLY A 71 16.04 3.97 -2.19
C GLY A 71 14.98 3.48 -1.22
N HIS A 72 13.74 3.96 -1.33
CA HIS A 72 12.61 3.47 -0.53
C HIS A 72 12.34 1.98 -0.79
N LEU A 73 11.85 1.31 0.24
CA LEU A 73 11.41 -0.09 0.16
C LEU A 73 9.88 -0.17 0.15
N LEU A 74 9.37 -1.21 -0.50
CA LEU A 74 7.97 -1.56 -0.49
C LEU A 74 7.77 -2.81 0.37
N ASN A 75 6.75 -2.80 1.21
CA ASN A 75 6.27 -3.95 1.96
C ASN A 75 4.75 -4.06 1.79
N PHE A 76 4.18 -5.20 2.16
CA PHE A 76 2.74 -5.37 2.17
C PHE A 76 2.25 -6.17 3.37
N THR A 77 1.02 -5.90 3.79
CA THR A 77 0.30 -6.69 4.79
C THR A 77 -0.91 -7.36 4.15
N VAL A 78 -1.15 -8.62 4.47
CA VAL A 78 -2.24 -9.42 3.88
C VAL A 78 -3.50 -9.24 4.71
N ALA A 79 -4.60 -8.91 4.06
CA ALA A 79 -5.92 -8.82 4.65
C ALA A 79 -6.89 -9.74 3.91
N GLU A 80 -7.35 -10.78 4.61
CA GLU A 80 -8.24 -11.78 4.04
C GLU A 80 -9.70 -11.33 4.10
N THR A 81 -10.38 -11.42 2.97
CA THR A 81 -11.77 -10.97 2.77
C THR A 81 -12.74 -12.14 2.65
N TYR A 82 -12.25 -13.36 2.38
CA TYR A 82 -13.06 -14.55 2.09
C TYR A 82 -14.04 -14.37 0.91
N GLY A 83 -13.83 -13.35 0.07
CA GLY A 83 -14.75 -12.92 -0.98
C GLY A 83 -16.06 -12.34 -0.47
N ASP A 84 -16.09 -11.89 0.80
CA ASP A 84 -17.24 -11.32 1.47
C ASP A 84 -17.12 -9.80 1.59
N GLU A 85 -18.18 -9.07 1.23
CA GLU A 85 -18.16 -7.60 1.17
C GLU A 85 -18.03 -6.96 2.56
N GLU A 86 -18.73 -7.51 3.57
CA GLU A 86 -18.69 -6.97 4.92
C GLU A 86 -17.30 -7.14 5.55
N GLU A 87 -16.69 -8.30 5.34
CA GLU A 87 -15.30 -8.55 5.72
C GLU A 87 -14.34 -7.62 4.99
N SER A 88 -14.48 -7.49 3.67
CA SER A 88 -13.64 -6.61 2.85
C SER A 88 -13.67 -5.16 3.33
N ILE A 89 -14.85 -4.64 3.68
CA ILE A 89 -15.03 -3.31 4.27
C ILE A 89 -14.35 -3.21 5.64
N LEU A 90 -14.50 -4.22 6.50
CA LEU A 90 -13.83 -4.25 7.81
C LEU A 90 -12.30 -4.22 7.65
N GLN A 91 -11.77 -5.03 6.74
CA GLN A 91 -10.34 -5.11 6.46
C GLN A 91 -9.79 -3.77 5.95
N VAL A 92 -10.50 -3.05 5.08
CA VAL A 92 -10.11 -1.69 4.65
C VAL A 92 -9.95 -0.75 5.84
N ALA A 93 -10.88 -0.80 6.80
CA ALA A 93 -10.83 0.02 8.01
C ALA A 93 -9.67 -0.38 8.94
N LEU A 94 -9.41 -1.69 9.13
CA LEU A 94 -8.31 -2.17 9.95
C LEU A 94 -6.95 -1.74 9.38
N LEU A 95 -6.74 -1.94 8.09
CA LEU A 95 -5.55 -1.51 7.37
C LEU A 95 -5.32 0.01 7.46
N TRP A 96 -6.39 0.81 7.45
CA TRP A 96 -6.27 2.25 7.69
C TRP A 96 -5.70 2.56 9.07
N THR A 97 -6.11 1.81 10.11
CA THR A 97 -5.55 1.95 11.46
C THR A 97 -4.10 1.47 11.58
N GLU A 98 -3.62 0.68 10.62
CA GLU A 98 -2.22 0.24 10.50
C GLU A 98 -1.36 1.22 9.67
N GLU A 99 -1.91 2.38 9.30
CA GLU A 99 -1.20 3.45 8.57
C GLU A 99 -0.63 2.98 7.22
N VAL A 100 -1.35 2.12 6.50
CA VAL A 100 -0.93 1.70 5.15
C VAL A 100 -0.89 2.89 4.18
N ALA A 101 0.07 2.86 3.25
CA ALA A 101 0.25 3.87 2.22
C ALA A 101 -0.83 3.79 1.11
N GLY A 102 -1.58 2.70 1.04
CA GLY A 102 -2.62 2.46 0.05
C GLY A 102 -3.03 0.99 0.00
N TYR A 103 -3.96 0.67 -0.90
CA TYR A 103 -4.57 -0.65 -1.02
C TYR A 103 -4.33 -1.27 -2.41
N ILE A 104 -4.06 -2.57 -2.43
CA ILE A 104 -4.13 -3.42 -3.62
C ILE A 104 -5.27 -4.42 -3.43
N GLY A 105 -6.16 -4.50 -4.41
CA GLY A 105 -7.45 -5.19 -4.29
C GLY A 105 -8.59 -4.23 -3.99
N PRO A 106 -9.73 -4.73 -3.52
CA PRO A 106 -10.10 -6.15 -3.40
C PRO A 106 -10.48 -6.80 -4.75
N GLN A 107 -10.78 -8.10 -4.70
CA GLN A 107 -11.00 -8.96 -5.86
C GLN A 107 -12.47 -8.97 -6.33
N GLU A 108 -13.42 -9.33 -5.45
CA GLU A 108 -14.84 -9.50 -5.80
C GLU A 108 -15.70 -8.25 -5.58
N THR A 109 -15.47 -7.48 -4.51
CA THR A 109 -16.34 -6.38 -4.07
C THR A 109 -15.51 -5.11 -4.06
N CYS A 110 -15.72 -4.17 -4.98
CA CYS A 110 -14.79 -3.02 -5.11
C CYS A 110 -15.41 -1.65 -4.87
N VAL A 111 -16.73 -1.52 -4.99
CA VAL A 111 -17.38 -0.22 -5.05
C VAL A 111 -17.48 0.41 -3.66
N HIS A 112 -17.73 -0.39 -2.62
CA HIS A 112 -17.91 0.11 -1.26
C HIS A 112 -16.56 0.37 -0.59
N GLU A 113 -15.59 -0.48 -0.86
CA GLU A 113 -14.20 -0.39 -0.42
C GLU A 113 -13.50 0.81 -1.03
N ALA A 114 -13.65 1.03 -2.34
CA ALA A 114 -13.07 2.20 -2.99
C ALA A 114 -13.67 3.52 -2.47
N LYS A 115 -14.98 3.53 -2.18
CA LYS A 115 -15.62 4.68 -1.51
C LYS A 115 -15.04 4.93 -0.13
N MET A 116 -14.86 3.88 0.66
CA MET A 116 -14.29 3.98 2.01
C MET A 116 -12.83 4.45 1.96
N ALA A 117 -12.00 3.84 1.11
CA ALA A 117 -10.61 4.25 0.90
C ALA A 117 -10.48 5.70 0.44
N SER A 118 -11.35 6.16 -0.47
CA SER A 118 -11.44 7.57 -0.86
C SER A 118 -11.80 8.47 0.31
N GLY A 119 -12.66 8.03 1.22
CA GLY A 119 -12.97 8.74 2.47
C GLY A 119 -11.77 8.85 3.42
N PHE A 120 -10.88 7.86 3.42
CA PHE A 120 -9.60 7.88 4.16
C PHE A 120 -8.47 8.61 3.44
N ASN A 121 -8.72 9.13 2.23
CA ASN A 121 -7.72 9.73 1.36
C ASN A 121 -6.54 8.78 1.05
N LEU A 122 -6.84 7.49 0.87
CA LEU A 122 -5.86 6.47 0.51
C LEU A 122 -6.16 5.89 -0.88
N PRO A 123 -5.14 5.73 -1.74
CA PRO A 123 -5.33 5.15 -3.06
C PRO A 123 -5.65 3.65 -2.97
N MET A 124 -6.50 3.15 -3.86
CA MET A 124 -6.85 1.73 -3.95
C MET A 124 -6.77 1.27 -5.40
N ILE A 125 -6.01 0.19 -5.68
CA ILE A 125 -5.86 -0.40 -7.01
C ILE A 125 -6.45 -1.81 -7.03
N SER A 126 -7.63 -2.00 -7.63
CA SER A 126 -8.17 -3.35 -7.86
C SER A 126 -7.51 -4.01 -9.07
N TYR A 127 -7.15 -5.29 -8.92
CA TYR A 127 -6.50 -6.11 -9.96
C TYR A 127 -7.48 -7.01 -10.74
N VAL A 128 -8.77 -7.05 -10.37
CA VAL A 128 -9.81 -7.83 -11.09
C VAL A 128 -11.01 -7.00 -11.52
N SER A 129 -11.42 -6.00 -10.74
CA SER A 129 -12.72 -5.36 -10.92
C SER A 129 -12.80 -4.54 -12.21
N LYS A 130 -13.69 -4.95 -13.13
CA LYS A 130 -13.97 -4.25 -14.40
C LYS A 130 -15.20 -3.33 -14.35
N ASN A 131 -15.78 -3.16 -13.16
CA ASN A 131 -17.01 -2.37 -13.00
C ASN A 131 -16.77 -0.89 -13.30
N PHE A 132 -17.61 -0.30 -14.17
CA PHE A 132 -17.55 1.11 -14.55
C PHE A 132 -17.59 2.06 -13.34
N PHE A 133 -18.31 1.69 -12.28
CA PHE A 133 -18.44 2.50 -11.08
C PHE A 133 -17.14 2.59 -10.26
N SER A 134 -16.27 1.57 -10.34
CA SER A 134 -14.95 1.57 -9.69
C SER A 134 -13.98 2.56 -10.37
N ILE A 135 -14.06 2.69 -11.70
CA ILE A 135 -13.20 3.59 -12.51
C ILE A 135 -13.40 5.07 -12.12
N ARG A 136 -14.57 5.44 -11.62
CA ARG A 136 -14.87 6.82 -11.18
C ARG A 136 -14.10 7.21 -9.92
N TYR A 137 -13.78 6.26 -9.04
CA TYR A 137 -13.07 6.52 -7.78
C TYR A 137 -11.57 6.77 -7.99
N PHE A 138 -10.98 6.24 -9.07
CA PHE A 138 -9.61 6.59 -9.47
C PHE A 138 -9.46 8.01 -10.03
N ASN A 139 -10.55 8.61 -10.50
CA ASN A 139 -10.54 9.93 -11.15
C ASN A 139 -11.15 11.03 -10.26
N VAL A 140 -11.34 10.78 -8.96
CA VAL A 140 -11.82 11.82 -8.05
C VAL A 140 -10.64 12.75 -7.79
N PRO A 141 -10.74 14.06 -8.12
CA PRO A 141 -9.67 14.99 -7.81
C PRO A 141 -9.50 15.05 -6.29
N SER A 142 -8.26 14.87 -5.84
CA SER A 142 -7.85 15.15 -4.46
C SER A 142 -8.33 16.56 -4.10
N ILE A 143 -9.06 16.68 -2.99
CA ILE A 143 -9.59 17.96 -2.48
C ILE A 143 -8.44 18.85 -2.02
#